data_AF-A0A357LF33-F1
#
_entry.id   AF-A0A357LF33-F1
#
_cell.length_a   1.000
_cell.length_b   1.000
_cell.length_c   1.000
_cell.angle_alpha   90.00
_cell.angle_beta   90.00
_cell.angle_gamma   90.00
#
_symmetry.space_group_name_H-M   'P 1'
#
loop_
_entity.id
_entity.type
_entity.pdbx_description
1 polymer ?
#
loop_
_entity_poly.entity_id
_entity_poly.type
_entity_poly.pdbx_seq_one_letter_code
_entity_poly.pdbx_strand_id
1 'polypeptide(L)'
;MPPDHGDRSPARRRVNLTIDEDLIAAAKELGLNASRAAETGLREAVKRAREEQWLRENRAAIEAYNARIEREGPAIITEWTKEAWELALNGPV
;
A
#
# COMPACT_ATOMS: atom_id res chain seq x y z
N MET A 1 20.99 -18.14 -23.00
CA MET A 1 19.68 -17.48 -23.10
C MET A 1 19.33 -16.91 -21.75
N PRO A 2 18.94 -15.63 -21.63
CA PRO A 2 18.29 -15.14 -20.41
C PRO A 2 16.90 -15.79 -20.28
N PRO A 3 16.35 -15.94 -19.07
CA PRO A 3 15.00 -16.46 -18.90
C PRO A 3 14.00 -15.52 -19.57
N ASP A 4 13.17 -16.09 -20.44
CA ASP A 4 11.99 -15.43 -20.97
C ASP A 4 11.05 -15.13 -19.80
N HIS A 5 11.04 -13.87 -19.33
CA HIS A 5 9.99 -13.35 -18.46
C HIS A 5 8.73 -13.17 -19.31
N GLY A 6 8.21 -14.28 -19.84
CA GLY A 6 7.04 -14.27 -20.69
C GLY A 6 5.96 -13.44 -20.01
N ASP A 7 5.51 -12.41 -20.73
CA ASP A 7 4.33 -11.59 -20.44
C ASP A 7 3.11 -12.51 -20.31
N ARG A 8 3.00 -13.17 -19.16
CA ARG A 8 1.82 -13.92 -18.80
C ARG A 8 0.82 -12.88 -18.35
N SER A 9 0.00 -12.44 -19.31
CA SER A 9 -1.23 -11.75 -19.01
C SER A 9 -1.93 -12.51 -17.87
N PRO A 10 -2.22 -11.86 -16.72
CA PRO A 10 -2.68 -12.56 -15.54
C PRO A 10 -3.94 -13.35 -15.87
N ALA A 11 -3.95 -14.63 -15.50
CA ALA A 11 -5.08 -15.51 -15.74
C ALA A 11 -6.33 -14.94 -15.03
N ARG A 12 -7.27 -14.41 -15.82
CA ARG A 12 -8.53 -13.86 -15.29
C ARG A 12 -9.50 -15.01 -15.07
N ARG A 13 -9.99 -15.13 -13.84
CA ARG A 13 -11.07 -16.07 -13.48
C ARG A 13 -12.38 -15.30 -13.40
N ARG A 14 -13.42 -15.81 -14.05
CA ARG A 14 -14.79 -15.30 -13.90
C ARG A 14 -15.31 -15.70 -12.52
N VAL A 15 -15.83 -14.75 -11.77
CA VAL A 15 -16.39 -14.95 -10.43
C VAL A 15 -17.80 -14.40 -10.42
N ASN A 16 -18.72 -15.11 -9.77
CA ASN A 16 -20.06 -14.61 -9.50
C ASN A 16 -20.03 -13.81 -8.20
N LEU A 17 -20.59 -12.61 -8.23
CA LEU A 17 -20.65 -11.65 -7.13
C LEU A 17 -22.05 -11.08 -7.05
N THR A 18 -22.56 -10.91 -5.83
CA THR A 18 -23.82 -10.23 -5.56
C THR A 18 -23.52 -8.76 -5.31
N ILE A 19 -24.17 -7.88 -6.06
CA ILE A 19 -24.09 -6.43 -5.91
C ILE A 19 -25.51 -5.91 -5.78
N ASP A 20 -25.66 -4.83 -5.02
CA ASP A 20 -26.89 -4.05 -4.91
C ASP A 20 -27.47 -3.71 -6.30
N GLU A 21 -28.78 -3.92 -6.43
CA GLU A 21 -29.48 -3.78 -7.72
C GLU A 21 -29.53 -2.32 -8.18
N ASP A 22 -29.81 -1.40 -7.25
CA ASP A 22 -29.89 0.04 -7.53
C ASP A 22 -28.53 0.57 -7.97
N LEU A 23 -27.45 0.09 -7.34
CA LEU A 23 -26.09 0.45 -7.73
C LEU A 23 -25.73 -0.04 -9.14
N ILE A 24 -26.13 -1.25 -9.52
CA ILE A 24 -25.92 -1.78 -10.88
C ILE A 24 -26.76 -1.02 -11.91
N ALA A 25 -28.01 -0.67 -11.56
CA ALA A 25 -28.88 0.14 -12.41
C ALA A 25 -28.24 1.51 -12.67
N ALA A 26 -27.84 2.22 -11.60
CA ALA A 26 -27.17 3.51 -11.71
C ALA A 26 -25.86 3.43 -12.51
N ALA A 27 -25.06 2.38 -12.31
CA ALA A 27 -23.84 2.16 -13.09
C ALA A 27 -24.12 2.01 -14.59
N LYS A 28 -25.19 1.29 -14.96
CA LYS A 28 -25.61 1.13 -16.37
C LYS A 28 -26.09 2.45 -16.97
N GLU A 29 -26.92 3.21 -16.25
CA GLU A 29 -27.40 4.52 -16.69
C GLU A 29 -26.25 5.50 -16.95
N LEU A 30 -25.20 5.44 -16.13
CA LEU A 30 -23.99 6.24 -16.26
C LEU A 30 -22.96 5.67 -17.25
N GLY A 31 -23.24 4.54 -17.91
CA GLY A 31 -22.33 3.90 -18.86
C GLY A 31 -21.05 3.33 -18.24
N LEU A 32 -21.05 3.05 -16.93
CA LEU A 32 -19.90 2.53 -16.21
C LEU A 32 -19.70 1.04 -16.45
N ASN A 33 -18.44 0.62 -16.62
CA ASN A 33 -18.09 -0.79 -16.68
C ASN A 33 -17.99 -1.38 -15.27
N ALA A 34 -19.09 -1.96 -14.79
CA ALA A 34 -19.19 -2.55 -13.46
C ALA A 34 -18.10 -3.59 -13.15
N SER A 35 -17.73 -4.42 -14.14
CA SER A 35 -16.66 -5.41 -13.94
C SER A 35 -15.30 -4.75 -13.71
N ARG A 36 -14.98 -3.69 -14.45
CA ARG A 36 -13.73 -2.96 -14.29
C ARG A 36 -13.71 -2.19 -12.97
N ALA A 37 -14.83 -1.57 -12.59
CA ALA A 37 -14.97 -0.89 -11.31
C ALA A 37 -14.79 -1.86 -10.12
N ALA A 38 -15.43 -3.04 -10.20
CA ALA A 38 -15.30 -4.08 -9.19
C ALA A 38 -13.85 -4.60 -9.07
N GLU A 39 -13.16 -4.80 -10.21
CA GLU A 39 -11.76 -5.22 -10.20
C GLU A 39 -10.85 -4.17 -9.53
N THR A 40 -11.01 -2.89 -9.87
CA THR A 40 -10.24 -1.81 -9.26
C THR A 40 -10.49 -1.73 -7.76
N GLY A 41 -11.75 -1.72 -7.33
CA GLY A 41 -12.11 -1.67 -5.91
C GLY A 41 -11.57 -2.88 -5.13
N LEU A 42 -11.63 -4.08 -5.71
CA LEU A 42 -11.08 -5.27 -5.09
C LEU A 42 -9.55 -5.20 -4.97
N ARG A 43 -8.87 -4.68 -5.99
CA ARG A 43 -7.41 -4.51 -5.97
C ARG A 43 -6.97 -3.56 -4.86
N GLU A 44 -7.66 -2.43 -4.71
CA GLU A 44 -7.39 -1.46 -3.65
C GLU A 44 -7.68 -2.03 -2.26
N ALA A 45 -8.81 -2.73 -2.10
CA ALA A 45 -9.16 -3.38 -0.83
C ALA A 45 -8.12 -4.44 -0.43
N VAL A 46 -7.66 -5.27 -1.37
CA VAL A 46 -6.62 -6.27 -1.12
C VAL A 46 -5.28 -5.62 -0.78
N LYS A 47 -4.89 -4.56 -1.49
CA LYS A 47 -3.68 -3.79 -1.18
C LYS A 47 -3.72 -3.26 0.25
N ARG A 48 -4.80 -2.58 0.62
CA ARG A 48 -4.96 -2.03 1.98
C ARG A 48 -4.91 -3.12 3.05
N ALA A 49 -5.63 -4.22 2.85
CA ALA A 49 -5.63 -5.33 3.80
C ALA A 49 -4.23 -5.94 4.00
N ARG A 50 -3.42 -6.02 2.93
CA ARG A 50 -2.03 -6.48 3.00
C ARG A 50 -1.13 -5.48 3.72
N GLU A 51 -1.30 -4.19 3.46
CA GLU A 51 -0.54 -3.13 4.15
C GLU A 51 -0.81 -3.16 5.65
N GLU A 52 -2.07 -3.26 6.05
CA GLU A 52 -2.47 -3.39 7.46
C GLU A 52 -1.91 -4.66 8.11
N GLN A 53 -1.96 -5.80 7.39
CA GLN A 53 -1.41 -7.05 7.89
C GLN A 53 0.11 -6.94 8.08
N TRP A 54 0.82 -6.38 7.09
CA TRP A 54 2.25 -6.18 7.17
C TRP A 54 2.64 -5.27 8.33
N LEU A 55 1.93 -4.17 8.55
CA LEU A 55 2.16 -3.27 9.69
C LEU A 55 1.96 -3.99 11.04
N ARG A 56 0.93 -4.83 11.15
CA ARG A 56 0.71 -5.64 12.36
C ARG A 56 1.86 -6.62 12.61
N GLU A 57 2.26 -7.36 11.58
CA GLU A 57 3.33 -8.37 11.67
C GLU A 57 4.70 -7.73 11.96
N ASN A 58 4.97 -6.55 11.41
CA ASN A 58 6.28 -5.91 11.51
C ASN A 58 6.34 -4.86 12.62
N ARG A 59 5.28 -4.69 13.41
CA ARG A 59 5.20 -3.69 14.47
C ARG A 59 6.41 -3.72 15.40
N ALA A 60 6.77 -4.90 15.90
CA ALA A 60 7.92 -5.06 16.80
C ALA A 60 9.25 -4.70 16.13
N ALA A 61 9.43 -5.04 14.85
CA ALA A 61 10.64 -4.70 14.10
C ALA A 61 10.73 -3.19 13.85
N ILE A 62 9.61 -2.54 13.55
CA ILE A 62 9.52 -1.09 13.40
C ILE A 62 9.84 -0.39 14.72
N GLU A 63 9.24 -0.83 15.83
CA GLU A 63 9.51 -0.27 17.16
C GLU A 63 10.99 -0.44 17.57
N ALA A 64 11.57 -1.63 17.34
CA ALA A 64 12.98 -1.88 17.60
C ALA A 64 13.90 -1.01 16.73
N TYR A 65 13.56 -0.81 15.46
CA TYR A 65 14.31 0.06 14.57
C TYR A 65 14.21 1.53 14.99
N ASN A 66 13.03 2.00 15.39
CA ASN A 66 12.83 3.37 15.89
C ASN A 66 13.66 3.61 17.16
N ALA A 67 13.63 2.67 18.11
CA ALA A 67 14.46 2.76 19.32
C ALA A 67 15.97 2.76 19.02
N ARG A 68 16.41 2.02 17.98
CA ARG A 68 17.80 2.09 17.49
C ARG A 68 18.12 3.47 16.94
N ILE A 69 17.23 4.04 16.13
CA ILE A 69 17.41 5.37 15.53
C ILE A 69 17.47 6.45 16.61
N GLU A 70 16.64 6.39 17.65
CA GLU A 70 16.70 7.34 18.77
C GLU A 70 18.01 7.25 19.55
N ARG A 71 18.54 6.03 19.74
CA ARG A 71 19.80 5.79 20.47
C ARG A 71 21.04 6.14 19.65
N GLU A 72 21.07 5.74 18.38
CA GLU A 72 22.28 5.72 17.55
C GLU A 72 22.25 6.75 16.41
N GLY A 73 21.10 7.37 16.17
CA GLY A 73 20.86 8.18 14.98
C GLY A 73 20.64 7.36 13.71
N PRO A 74 20.33 8.03 12.59
CA PRO A 74 20.20 7.38 11.28
C PRO A 74 21.52 6.71 10.86
N ALA A 75 21.41 5.61 10.12
CA ALA A 75 22.57 4.86 9.63
C ALA A 75 23.43 5.68 8.63
N ILE A 76 22.85 6.70 8.02
CA ILE A 76 23.53 7.62 7.12
C ILE A 76 23.32 9.03 7.66
N ILE A 77 24.41 9.69 8.04
CA ILE A 77 24.43 11.10 8.41
C ILE A 77 25.14 11.87 7.30
N THR A 78 24.41 12.79 6.69
CA THR A 78 24.89 13.73 5.66
C THR A 78 24.79 15.16 6.17
N GLU A 79 25.49 16.09 5.55
CA GLU A 79 25.61 17.47 6.03
C GLU A 79 24.24 18.17 6.14
N TRP A 80 23.38 18.05 5.13
CA TRP A 80 21.98 18.55 5.13
C TRP A 80 21.02 17.82 6.08
N THR A 81 21.36 16.63 6.59
CA THR A 81 20.50 15.91 7.55
C THR A 81 20.81 16.30 8.98
N LYS A 82 22.03 16.79 9.28
CA LYS A 82 22.41 17.22 10.64
C LYS A 82 21.48 18.32 11.15
N GLU A 83 21.21 19.31 10.31
CA GLU A 83 20.30 20.43 10.61
C GLU A 83 18.85 19.95 10.86
N ALA A 84 18.37 18.99 10.05
CA ALA A 84 17.03 18.41 10.20
C ALA A 84 16.88 17.59 11.50
N TRP A 85 17.93 16.87 11.91
CA TRP A 85 17.93 16.11 13.16
C TRP A 85 18.05 17.01 14.40
N GLU A 86 18.85 18.08 14.34
CA GLU A 86 18.93 19.08 15.42
C GLU A 86 17.59 19.80 15.63
N LEU A 87 16.85 20.09 14.56
CA LEU A 87 15.53 20.69 14.62
C LEU A 87 14.46 19.70 15.14
N ALA A 88 14.52 18.42 14.75
CA ALA A 88 13.57 17.41 15.21
C ALA A 88 13.72 17.08 16.71
N LEU A 89 14.92 17.22 17.27
CA LEU A 89 15.19 16.99 18.70
C LEU A 89 14.86 18.21 19.59
N ASN A 90 14.90 19.43 19.04
CA ASN A 90 14.76 20.68 19.82
C ASN A 90 13.62 21.61 19.36
N GLY A 91 12.81 21.20 18.37
CA GLY A 91 11.64 21.97 17.92
C GLY A 91 10.45 21.85 18.88
N PRO A 92 9.57 22.86 18.97
CA PRO A 92 8.39 22.78 19.83
C PRO A 92 7.41 21.73 19.30
N VAL A 93 6.83 20.95 20.23
CA VAL A 93 5.74 19.99 19.98
C VAL A 93 4.46 20.67 19.49
#